data_AF-A0A5T3T0V2-F1
#
_entry.id   AF-A0A5T3T0V2-F1
#
_cell.length_a   1.000
_cell.length_b   1.000
_cell.length_c   1.000
_cell.angle_alpha   90.00
_cell.angle_beta   90.00
_cell.angle_gamma   90.00
#
_symmetry.space_group_name_H-M   'P 1'
#
loop_
_entity.id
_entity.type
_entity.pdbx_description
1 polymer ?
#
loop_
_entity_poly.entity_id
_entity_poly.type
_entity_poly.pdbx_seq_one_letter_code
_entity_poly.pdbx_strand_id
1 'polypeptide(L)'
;MLKKNAIKIKLYRYAILHSKNCIVTIKNKSKPEEIKITRGNIALIEKNIEAVVEIEYMDDIESFDIITLPDELLSRVLCLFEAS
;
A
#
# COMPACT_ATOMS: atom_id res chain seq x y z
N MET A 1 -22.14 -9.95 2.47
CA MET A 1 -21.05 -10.89 2.79
C MET A 1 -19.76 -10.20 2.37
N LEU A 2 -18.81 -9.94 3.28
CA LEU A 2 -17.58 -9.22 2.94
C LEU A 2 -16.74 -10.10 2.01
N LYS A 3 -16.44 -9.63 0.80
CA LYS A 3 -15.53 -10.32 -0.11
C LYS A 3 -14.10 -10.17 0.43
N LYS A 4 -13.36 -11.28 0.42
CA LYS A 4 -11.93 -11.30 0.75
C LYS A 4 -11.15 -11.87 -0.42
N ASN A 5 -10.15 -11.12 -0.89
CA ASN A 5 -9.21 -11.60 -1.89
C ASN A 5 -7.79 -11.53 -1.33
N ALA A 6 -6.98 -12.52 -1.66
CA ALA A 6 -5.56 -12.56 -1.33
C ALA A 6 -4.74 -12.63 -2.62
N ILE A 7 -3.77 -11.73 -2.78
CA ILE A 7 -2.96 -11.61 -3.98
C ILE A 7 -1.48 -11.60 -3.57
N LYS A 8 -0.67 -12.43 -4.24
CA LYS A 8 0.78 -12.38 -4.09
C LYS A 8 1.32 -11.29 -5.00
N ILE A 9 2.12 -10.39 -4.45
CA ILE A 9 2.73 -9.29 -5.20
C ILE A 9 4.24 -9.24 -4.98
N LYS A 10 4.91 -8.62 -5.95
CA LYS A 10 6.28 -8.15 -5.81
C LYS A 10 6.31 -6.69 -6.22
N LEU A 11 6.66 -5.82 -5.28
CA LEU A 11 6.67 -4.38 -5.48
C LEU A 11 8.11 -3.89 -5.58
N TYR A 12 8.49 -3.34 -6.73
CA TYR A 12 9.86 -2.90 -7.00
C TYR A 12 10.13 -1.43 -6.67
N ARG A 13 9.07 -0.61 -6.57
CA ARG A 13 9.14 0.83 -6.30
C ARG A 13 8.34 1.17 -5.06
N TYR A 14 8.57 2.36 -4.50
CA TYR A 14 7.67 2.84 -3.44
C TYR A 14 6.27 3.01 -4.02
N ALA A 15 5.25 2.76 -3.22
CA ALA A 15 3.88 2.99 -3.62
C ALA A 15 3.09 3.66 -2.51
N ILE A 16 2.21 4.58 -2.87
CA ILE A 16 1.20 5.11 -1.98
C ILE A 16 -0.08 4.31 -2.23
N LEU A 17 -0.63 3.71 -1.18
CA LEU A 17 -1.90 3.01 -1.22
C LEU A 17 -2.94 3.79 -0.43
N HIS A 18 -4.07 4.09 -1.06
CA HIS A 18 -5.22 4.71 -0.42
C HIS A 18 -6.36 3.69 -0.33
N SER A 19 -6.76 3.36 0.90
CA SER A 19 -7.79 2.34 1.18
C SER A 19 -9.19 2.97 1.28
N LYS A 20 -9.76 3.43 0.16
CA LYS A 20 -11.04 4.18 0.11
C LYS A 20 -12.20 3.48 0.84
N ASN A 21 -12.55 2.27 0.41
CA ASN A 21 -13.70 1.49 0.89
C ASN A 21 -13.34 0.01 1.14
N CYS A 22 -12.10 -0.24 1.54
CA CYS A 22 -11.64 -1.56 1.97
C CYS A 22 -10.71 -1.46 3.17
N ILE A 23 -10.32 -2.62 3.68
CA ILE A 23 -9.17 -2.78 4.57
C ILE A 23 -8.13 -3.59 3.79
N VAL A 24 -6.90 -3.08 3.75
CA VAL A 24 -5.78 -3.76 3.11
C VAL A 24 -4.81 -4.23 4.17
N THR A 25 -4.50 -5.53 4.20
CA THR A 25 -3.48 -6.12 5.05
C THR A 25 -2.34 -6.60 4.16
N ILE A 26 -1.12 -6.12 4.40
CA ILE A 26 0.09 -6.47 3.66
C ILE A 26 0.99 -7.28 4.57
N LYS A 27 1.23 -8.54 4.20
CA LYS A 27 2.09 -9.47 4.92
C LYS A 27 3.38 -9.64 4.14
N ASN A 28 4.43 -8.94 4.57
CA ASN A 28 5.75 -9.03 3.95
C ASN A 28 6.39 -10.37 4.30
N LYS A 29 6.95 -11.09 3.32
CA LYS A 29 7.64 -12.36 3.58
C LYS A 29 8.92 -12.20 4.39
N SER A 30 9.56 -11.04 4.30
CA SER A 30 10.87 -10.77 4.90
C SER A 30 10.78 -10.06 6.26
N LYS A 31 9.61 -9.55 6.65
CA LYS A 31 9.39 -8.87 7.93
C LYS A 31 8.24 -9.54 8.67
N PRO A 32 8.36 -9.78 9.99
CA PRO A 32 7.29 -10.44 10.77
C PRO A 32 6.06 -9.54 10.97
N GLU A 33 6.20 -8.22 10.82
CA GLU A 33 5.12 -7.27 11.03
C GLU A 33 4.19 -7.15 9.83
N GLU A 34 2.88 -7.20 10.10
CA GLU A 34 1.83 -6.97 9.11
C GLU A 34 1.47 -5.47 9.07
N ILE A 35 1.36 -4.92 7.86
CA ILE A 35 0.89 -3.54 7.68
C ILE A 35 -0.62 -3.61 7.41
N LYS A 36 -1.42 -3.04 8.32
CA LYS A 36 -2.88 -2.95 8.15
C LYS A 36 -3.30 -1.52 7.87
N ILE A 37 -3.91 -1.31 6.73
CA ILE A 37 -4.39 -0.01 6.24
C ILE A 37 -5.91 -0.04 6.31
N THR A 38 -6.46 0.71 7.25
CA THR A 38 -7.91 0.77 7.46
C THR A 38 -8.58 1.73 6.47
N ARG A 39 -9.91 1.63 6.38
CA ARG A 39 -10.73 2.46 5.51
C ARG A 39 -10.45 3.95 5.67
N GLY A 40 -10.34 4.66 4.55
CA GLY A 40 -10.07 6.11 4.46
C GLY A 40 -8.61 6.50 4.69
N ASN A 41 -7.74 5.56 5.07
CA ASN A 41 -6.34 5.86 5.34
C ASN A 41 -5.45 5.63 4.12
N ILE A 42 -4.32 6.35 4.13
CA ILE A 42 -3.27 6.29 3.13
C ILE A 42 -2.02 5.75 3.81
N ALA A 43 -1.29 4.88 3.13
CA ALA A 43 0.00 4.39 3.59
C ALA A 43 1.05 4.46 2.47
N LEU A 44 2.29 4.78 2.87
CA LEU A 44 3.46 4.60 2.03
C LEU A 44 3.97 3.16 2.20
N ILE A 45 4.11 2.45 1.09
CA ILE A 45 4.61 1.09 1.01
C ILE A 45 6.04 1.13 0.50
N GLU A 46 6.94 0.49 1.22
CA GLU A 46 8.36 0.40 0.86
C GLU A 46 8.58 -0.35 -0.46
N LYS A 47 9.65 0.03 -1.17
CA LYS A 47 10.11 -0.68 -2.36
C LYS A 47 10.75 -2.03 -2.03
N ASN A 48 10.89 -2.87 -3.05
CA ASN A 48 11.56 -4.17 -3.00
C ASN A 48 10.95 -5.15 -1.98
N ILE A 49 9.61 -5.16 -1.87
CA ILE A 49 8.90 -6.10 -1.01
C ILE A 49 8.28 -7.24 -1.82
N GLU A 50 8.30 -8.44 -1.25
CA GLU A 50 7.49 -9.57 -1.71
C GLU A 50 6.46 -9.87 -0.61
N ALA A 51 5.18 -9.76 -0.95
CA ALA A 51 4.13 -9.77 0.04
C ALA A 51 2.88 -10.51 -0.43
N VAL A 52 2.09 -10.97 0.54
CA VAL A 52 0.69 -11.33 0.33
C VAL A 52 -0.15 -10.13 0.75
N VAL A 53 -0.97 -9.63 -0.16
CA VAL A 53 -1.92 -8.55 0.10
C VAL A 53 -3.30 -9.16 0.20
N GLU A 54 -3.91 -9.00 1.37
CA GLU A 54 -5.28 -9.37 1.65
C GLU A 54 -6.15 -8.11 1.61
N ILE A 55 -7.23 -8.15 0.85
CA ILE A 55 -8.16 -7.04 0.69
C ILE A 55 -9.53 -7.50 1.16
N GLU A 56 -10.06 -6.81 2.17
CA GLU A 56 -11.42 -6.98 2.68
C GLU A 56 -12.29 -5.84 2.16
N TYR A 57 -13.16 -6.18 1.20
CA TYR A 57 -14.03 -5.22 0.52
C TYR A 57 -15.27 -4.95 1.34
N MET A 58 -15.53 -3.67 1.64
CA MET A 58 -16.79 -3.24 2.27
C MET A 58 -17.86 -2.88 1.22
N ASP A 59 -17.41 -2.41 0.05
CA ASP A 59 -18.23 -2.16 -1.13
C ASP A 59 -17.39 -2.44 -2.39
N ASP A 60 -18.05 -2.79 -3.50
CA ASP A 60 -17.42 -3.20 -4.77
C ASP A 60 -17.01 -1.98 -5.64
N ILE A 61 -17.38 -0.75 -5.27
CA ILE A 61 -17.06 0.48 -6.02
C ILE A 61 -15.75 1.11 -5.51
N GLU A 62 -14.77 1.27 -6.42
CA GLU A 62 -13.48 1.97 -6.22
C GLU A 62 -12.84 1.77 -4.83
N SER A 63 -12.57 0.53 -4.48
CA SER A 63 -12.23 0.20 -3.09
C SER A 63 -10.86 0.71 -2.65
N PHE A 64 -9.92 0.94 -3.58
CA PHE A 64 -8.58 1.46 -3.30
C PHE A 64 -7.95 2.14 -4.53
N ASP A 65 -6.98 3.02 -4.28
CA ASP A 65 -6.07 3.55 -5.31
C ASP A 65 -4.62 3.17 -4.98
N ILE A 66 -3.81 2.99 -6.01
CA ILE A 66 -2.36 2.73 -5.88
C ILE A 66 -1.61 3.68 -6.81
N ILE A 67 -0.70 4.45 -6.24
CA ILE A 67 0.21 5.33 -6.99
C ILE A 67 1.63 4.83 -6.76
N THR A 68 2.29 4.38 -7.82
CA THR A 68 3.72 4.04 -7.73
C THR A 68 4.55 5.32 -7.85
N LEU A 69 5.54 5.48 -6.99
CA LEU A 69 6.43 6.63 -6.99
C LEU A 69 7.68 6.31 -7.83
N PRO A 70 7.92 7.01 -8.94
CA PRO A 70 9.19 6.96 -9.63
C PRO A 70 10.32 7.46 -8.73
N ASP A 71 11.54 6.94 -8.90
CA ASP A 71 12.68 7.31 -8.06
C ASP A 71 12.96 8.83 -8.07
N GLU A 72 12.81 9.48 -9.23
CA GLU A 72 12.94 10.95 -9.35
C GLU A 72 11.93 11.72 -8.48
N LEU A 73 10.69 11.23 -8.41
CA LEU A 73 9.64 11.87 -7.62
C LEU A 73 9.89 11.66 -6.12
N LEU A 74 10.36 10.47 -5.73
CA LEU A 74 10.76 10.19 -4.36
C LEU A 74 11.90 11.11 -3.91
N SER A 75 12.95 11.27 -4.71
CA SER A 75 14.06 12.19 -4.41
C SER A 75 13.57 13.61 -4.19
N ARG A 76 12.64 14.10 -5.02
CA ARG A 76 12.05 15.44 -4.85
C ARG A 76 11.24 15.58 -3.56
N VAL A 77 10.48 14.54 -3.18
CA VAL A 77 9.73 14.53 -1.93
C VAL A 77 10.68 14.56 -0.72
N LEU A 78 11.76 13.78 -0.74
CA LEU A 78 12.75 13.77 0.35
C LEU A 78 13.41 15.14 0.54
N CYS A 79 13.76 15.84 -0.55
CA CYS A 79 14.32 17.20 -0.47
C CYS A 79 13.38 18.20 0.23
N LEU A 80 12.06 18.02 0.16
CA LEU A 80 11.11 18.90 0.85
C LEU A 80 11.15 18.74 2.37
N PHE A 81 11.45 17.54 2.87
CA PHE A 81 11.55 17.25 4.30
C PHE A 81 12.93 17.59 4.89
N GLU A 82 13.98 17.61 4.07
CA GLU A 82 15.32 18.06 4.50
C GLU A 82 15.46 19.59 4.57
N ALA A 83 14.56 20.33 3.90
CA ALA A 83 14.57 21.79 3.87
C ALA A 83 13.86 22.45 5.07
N SER A 84 13.37 21.66 6.02
CA SER A 84 12.66 22.08 7.25
C SER A 84 13.44 21.69 8.50
#